data_AF-A0A0E3NWD8-F1
#
_entry.id   AF-A0A0E3NWD8-F1
#
_cell.length_a   1.000
_cell.length_b   1.000
_cell.length_c   1.000
_cell.angle_alpha   90.00
_cell.angle_beta   90.00
_cell.angle_gamma   90.00
#
_symmetry.space_group_name_H-M   'P 1'
#
loop_
_entity.id
_entity.type
_entity.pdbx_description
1 polymer ?
#
loop_
_entity_poly.entity_id
_entity_poly.type
_entity_poly.pdbx_seq_one_letter_code
_entity_poly.pdbx_strand_id
1 'polypeptide(L)'
;MKEIMKITGLWNCVVLKPKLKKPLNKVVAWHDSCHLGRAGGKVYEPPRELLKAIPGIQFRELEHNREQAHCCGSVVSLIAEPPVAYKLGGMRLQEAADVNADIIAALCPCCTVQFRVAAEKNNMKIESQDLGALVARSLGYDIPDTTNYALQSWVPFEKMIDLMQPENMAGLMVELLPEIMAAMPAPLQSMMKMVKYVPGMDALMKPMMPVMMPRLMPSVMPEVMPDMLKAVEKRVPMPDYMREQLPDLMPKAMENLMPNMLPQIIPLLTPRMIEYIKKH
;
A
#
# COMPACT_ATOMS: atom_id res chain seq x y z
N MET A 1 21.95 -13.89 -1.70
CA MET A 1 20.73 -14.15 -2.50
C MET A 1 21.00 -15.05 -3.71
N LYS A 2 21.93 -14.71 -4.62
CA LYS A 2 22.35 -15.60 -5.73
C LYS A 2 22.78 -17.01 -5.27
N GLU A 3 23.45 -17.10 -4.12
CA GLU A 3 23.88 -18.36 -3.52
C GLU A 3 22.71 -19.19 -2.97
N ILE A 4 21.77 -18.57 -2.24
CA ILE A 4 20.53 -19.23 -1.76
C ILE A 4 19.70 -19.76 -2.93
N MET A 5 19.65 -19.02 -4.05
CA MET A 5 18.90 -19.42 -5.25
C MET A 5 19.59 -20.51 -6.07
N LYS A 6 20.93 -20.56 -6.07
CA LYS A 6 21.71 -21.69 -6.62
C LYS A 6 21.57 -22.95 -5.76
N ILE A 7 21.60 -22.80 -4.44
CA ILE A 7 21.56 -23.92 -3.48
C ILE A 7 20.19 -24.62 -3.45
N THR A 8 19.10 -23.87 -3.62
CA THR A 8 17.74 -24.45 -3.52
C THR A 8 17.24 -25.12 -4.80
N GLY A 9 17.91 -24.96 -5.95
CA GLY A 9 17.51 -25.57 -7.22
C GLY A 9 16.12 -25.14 -7.76
N LEU A 10 15.46 -24.18 -7.11
CA LEU A 10 14.07 -23.77 -7.41
C LEU A 10 13.87 -23.29 -8.85
N TRP A 11 14.93 -22.76 -9.47
CA TRP A 11 14.92 -22.25 -10.84
C TRP A 11 15.57 -23.18 -11.84
N ASN A 12 15.98 -24.38 -11.42
CA ASN A 12 16.70 -25.28 -12.29
C ASN A 12 15.74 -25.87 -13.33
N CYS A 13 15.59 -25.16 -14.44
CA CYS A 13 14.72 -25.55 -15.55
C CYS A 13 15.05 -26.96 -16.05
N VAL A 14 16.29 -27.42 -15.88
CA VAL A 14 16.70 -28.81 -16.19
C VAL A 14 15.92 -29.84 -15.36
N VAL A 15 15.64 -29.55 -14.09
CA VAL A 15 14.90 -30.45 -13.18
C VAL A 15 13.38 -30.34 -13.40
N LEU A 16 12.88 -29.13 -13.67
CA LEU A 16 11.44 -28.88 -13.80
C LEU A 16 10.89 -29.23 -15.18
N LYS A 17 11.63 -28.95 -16.26
CA LYS A 17 11.16 -29.11 -17.65
C LYS A 17 10.58 -30.51 -17.95
N PRO A 18 11.18 -31.64 -17.51
CA PRO A 18 10.58 -32.97 -17.72
C PRO A 18 9.25 -33.19 -16.98
N LYS A 19 8.94 -32.37 -15.97
CA LYS A 19 7.75 -32.49 -15.11
C LYS A 19 6.60 -31.59 -15.55
N LEU A 20 6.85 -30.58 -16.39
CA LEU A 20 5.84 -29.66 -16.93
C LEU A 20 5.04 -30.38 -18.02
N LYS A 21 3.88 -30.95 -17.65
CA LYS A 21 3.10 -31.85 -18.51
C LYS A 21 1.82 -31.21 -19.06
N LYS A 22 1.25 -30.23 -18.36
CA LYS A 22 0.01 -29.57 -18.79
C LYS A 22 0.35 -28.31 -19.60
N PRO A 23 -0.14 -28.19 -20.85
CA PRO A 23 0.02 -26.98 -21.64
C PRO A 23 -0.91 -25.88 -21.13
N LEU A 24 -0.44 -24.63 -21.10
CA LEU A 24 -1.27 -23.49 -20.68
C LEU A 24 -1.87 -22.70 -21.85
N ASN A 25 -1.29 -22.78 -23.05
CA ASN A 25 -1.82 -22.17 -24.29
C ASN A 25 -2.15 -20.67 -24.15
N LYS A 26 -1.21 -19.89 -23.62
CA LYS A 26 -1.35 -18.45 -23.35
C LYS A 26 -0.12 -17.68 -23.84
N VAL A 27 -0.31 -16.45 -24.28
CA VAL A 27 0.77 -15.49 -24.50
C VAL A 27 1.12 -14.85 -23.17
N VAL A 28 2.36 -15.00 -22.73
CA VAL A 28 2.80 -14.53 -21.41
C VAL A 28 3.94 -13.54 -21.55
N ALA A 29 3.75 -12.36 -20.98
CA ALA A 29 4.77 -11.36 -20.77
C ALA A 29 5.34 -11.44 -19.34
N TRP A 30 6.57 -10.99 -19.16
CA TRP A 30 7.26 -11.04 -17.86
C TRP A 30 7.55 -9.64 -17.31
N HIS A 31 7.21 -9.43 -16.04
CA HIS A 31 7.58 -8.23 -15.31
C HIS A 31 8.80 -8.47 -14.41
N ASP A 32 9.91 -7.80 -14.73
CA ASP A 32 11.09 -7.77 -13.88
C ASP A 32 10.84 -6.91 -12.62
N SER A 33 10.46 -7.57 -11.53
CA SER A 33 10.22 -6.91 -10.24
C SER A 33 11.48 -6.23 -9.71
N CYS A 34 11.34 -5.01 -9.18
CA CYS A 34 12.46 -4.17 -8.76
C CYS A 34 13.39 -4.83 -7.73
N HIS A 35 12.85 -5.56 -6.75
CA HIS A 35 13.63 -6.27 -5.73
C HIS A 35 14.32 -7.53 -6.26
N LEU A 36 13.79 -8.20 -7.29
CA LEU A 36 14.40 -9.40 -7.86
C LEU A 36 15.54 -9.04 -8.81
N GLY A 37 15.31 -8.02 -9.65
CA GLY A 37 16.24 -7.50 -10.63
C GLY A 37 17.25 -6.51 -10.03
N ARG A 38 16.82 -5.25 -9.87
CA ARG A 38 17.70 -4.11 -9.58
C ARG A 38 18.28 -4.10 -8.15
N ALA A 39 17.41 -4.22 -7.13
CA ALA A 39 17.83 -4.07 -5.73
C ALA A 39 18.32 -5.38 -5.09
N GLY A 40 18.04 -6.53 -5.69
CA GLY A 40 18.42 -7.83 -5.16
C GLY A 40 19.57 -8.46 -5.93
N GLY A 41 19.24 -9.38 -6.83
CA GLY A 41 20.19 -10.35 -7.36
C GLY A 41 20.51 -10.25 -8.85
N LYS A 42 19.99 -9.26 -9.59
CA LYS A 42 20.06 -9.23 -11.07
C LYS A 42 19.56 -10.54 -11.69
N VAL A 43 18.47 -11.08 -11.14
CA VAL A 43 17.86 -12.32 -11.62
C VAL A 43 16.87 -11.97 -12.72
N TYR A 44 17.30 -12.17 -13.96
CA TYR A 44 16.52 -11.81 -15.15
C TYR A 44 16.20 -13.03 -16.03
N GLU A 45 17.21 -13.84 -16.34
CA GLU A 45 17.03 -14.97 -17.27
C GLU A 45 16.26 -16.16 -16.69
N PRO A 46 16.47 -16.60 -15.43
CA PRO A 46 15.82 -17.82 -14.94
C PRO A 46 14.28 -17.81 -15.01
N PRO A 47 13.57 -16.69 -14.72
CA PRO A 47 12.12 -16.60 -14.96
C PRO A 47 11.72 -16.78 -16.43
N ARG A 48 12.49 -16.22 -17.35
CA ARG A 48 12.24 -16.31 -18.80
C ARG A 48 12.45 -17.73 -19.30
N GLU A 49 13.53 -18.38 -18.87
CA GLU A 49 13.80 -19.79 -19.17
C GLU A 49 12.67 -20.69 -18.68
N LEU A 50 12.17 -20.43 -17.47
CA LEU A 50 11.08 -21.20 -16.87
C LEU A 50 9.75 -21.01 -17.63
N LEU A 51 9.41 -19.77 -18.00
CA LEU A 51 8.23 -19.49 -18.82
C LEU A 51 8.30 -20.19 -20.19
N LYS A 52 9.47 -20.14 -20.85
CA LYS A 52 9.70 -20.82 -22.14
C LYS A 52 9.68 -22.35 -22.02
N ALA A 53 9.94 -22.90 -20.84
CA ALA A 53 9.91 -24.34 -20.59
C ALA A 53 8.49 -24.88 -20.40
N ILE A 54 7.52 -24.04 -20.04
CA ILE A 54 6.12 -24.44 -19.87
C ILE A 54 5.49 -24.72 -21.24
N PRO A 55 4.96 -25.93 -21.49
CA PRO A 55 4.30 -26.24 -22.76
C PRO A 55 3.14 -25.30 -23.07
N GLY A 56 3.00 -24.89 -24.33
CA GLY A 56 1.92 -24.02 -24.79
C GLY A 56 2.03 -22.54 -24.38
N ILE A 57 2.99 -22.13 -23.53
CA ILE A 57 3.26 -20.70 -23.32
C ILE A 57 3.97 -20.13 -24.55
N GLN A 58 3.47 -19.01 -25.06
CA GLN A 58 4.16 -18.14 -26.00
C GLN A 58 4.74 -16.96 -25.23
N PHE A 59 6.03 -17.01 -24.89
CA PHE A 59 6.69 -15.92 -24.18
C PHE A 59 6.92 -14.71 -25.11
N ARG A 60 6.50 -13.52 -24.67
CA ARG A 60 6.81 -12.25 -25.35
C ARG A 60 7.44 -11.28 -24.36
N GLU A 61 8.55 -10.68 -24.77
CA GLU A 61 9.28 -9.72 -23.92
C GLU A 61 8.60 -8.35 -23.97
N LEU A 62 8.58 -7.65 -22.84
CA LEU A 62 8.10 -6.26 -22.75
C LEU A 62 9.18 -5.30 -23.25
N GLU A 63 8.78 -4.14 -23.78
CA GLU A 63 9.70 -3.12 -24.31
C GLU A 63 10.76 -2.76 -23.25
N HIS A 64 10.29 -2.39 -22.06
CA HIS A 64 11.15 -2.12 -20.92
C HIS A 64 11.29 -3.38 -20.08
N ASN A 65 12.50 -3.94 -20.07
CA ASN A 65 12.82 -5.17 -19.39
C ASN A 65 14.20 -5.10 -18.70
N ARG A 66 14.49 -6.10 -17.87
CA ARG A 66 15.71 -6.24 -17.07
C ARG A 66 15.97 -5.00 -16.23
N GLU A 67 17.15 -4.41 -16.36
CA GLU A 67 17.56 -3.22 -15.60
C GLU A 67 16.73 -1.99 -15.96
N GLN A 68 16.17 -1.95 -17.17
CA GLN A 68 15.35 -0.84 -17.68
C GLN A 68 13.85 -1.00 -17.40
N ALA A 69 13.41 -2.10 -16.78
CA ALA A 69 11.99 -2.34 -16.52
C ALA A 69 11.37 -1.25 -15.64
N HIS A 70 10.25 -0.68 -16.07
CA HIS A 70 9.53 0.31 -15.26
C HIS A 70 8.94 -0.30 -13.98
N CYS A 71 8.72 0.54 -12.96
CA CYS A 71 8.09 0.13 -11.71
C CYS A 71 6.63 -0.29 -11.95
N CYS A 72 6.13 -1.27 -11.18
CA CYS A 72 4.70 -1.62 -11.18
C CYS A 72 3.81 -0.53 -10.56
N GLY A 73 4.38 0.36 -9.74
CA GLY A 73 3.64 1.41 -9.03
C GLY A 73 3.02 0.99 -7.70
N SER A 74 3.33 -0.20 -7.16
CA SER A 74 2.80 -0.64 -5.85
C SER A 74 3.48 0.09 -4.66
N VAL A 75 3.36 -0.48 -3.46
CA VAL A 75 3.92 -0.08 -2.14
C VAL A 75 4.57 1.31 -2.08
N VAL A 76 5.83 1.47 -2.50
CA VAL A 76 6.56 2.74 -2.32
C VAL A 76 5.95 3.88 -3.12
N SER A 77 5.66 3.67 -4.40
CA SER A 77 5.01 4.68 -5.24
C SER A 77 3.59 4.93 -4.76
N LEU A 78 2.89 3.89 -4.30
CA LEU A 78 1.50 4.01 -3.87
C LEU A 78 1.36 4.79 -2.56
N ILE A 79 2.32 4.67 -1.64
CA ILE A 79 2.36 5.43 -0.40
C ILE A 79 2.82 6.88 -0.64
N ALA A 80 3.84 7.07 -1.50
CA ALA A 80 4.39 8.39 -1.75
C ALA A 80 3.49 9.27 -2.63
N GLU A 81 3.02 8.72 -3.76
CA GLU A 81 2.22 9.43 -4.76
C GLU A 81 1.17 8.48 -5.38
N PRO A 82 0.04 8.21 -4.68
CA PRO A 82 -0.98 7.27 -5.15
C PRO A 82 -1.46 7.52 -6.60
N PRO A 83 -1.72 8.77 -7.05
CA PRO A 83 -2.11 9.03 -8.43
C PRO A 83 -1.06 8.61 -9.47
N VAL A 84 0.23 8.75 -9.14
CA VAL A 84 1.34 8.34 -10.03
C VAL A 84 1.52 6.83 -10.03
N ALA A 85 1.37 6.19 -8.87
CA ALA A 85 1.39 4.74 -8.73
C ALA A 85 0.44 4.01 -9.68
N TYR A 86 -0.81 4.48 -9.80
CA TYR A 86 -1.77 3.87 -10.71
C TYR A 86 -1.40 4.06 -12.19
N LYS A 87 -0.83 5.22 -12.55
CA LYS A 87 -0.33 5.48 -13.91
C LYS A 87 0.82 4.54 -14.28
N LEU A 88 1.76 4.30 -13.36
CA LEU A 88 2.88 3.38 -13.57
C LEU A 88 2.39 1.94 -13.84
N GLY A 89 1.41 1.47 -13.07
CA GLY A 89 0.79 0.16 -13.31
C GLY A 89 0.12 0.08 -14.69
N GLY A 90 -0.62 1.12 -15.07
CA GLY A 90 -1.25 1.23 -16.38
C GLY A 90 -0.25 1.21 -17.53
N MET A 91 0.86 1.96 -17.43
CA MET A 91 1.93 1.95 -18.44
C MET A 91 2.53 0.56 -18.64
N ARG A 92 2.77 -0.17 -17.54
CA ARG A 92 3.27 -1.56 -17.62
C ARG A 92 2.27 -2.52 -18.25
N LEU A 93 0.98 -2.37 -17.96
CA LEU A 93 -0.05 -3.16 -18.61
C LEU A 93 -0.17 -2.81 -20.09
N GLN A 94 0.03 -1.55 -20.47
CA GLN A 94 0.02 -1.14 -21.87
C GLN A 94 1.14 -1.83 -22.64
N GLU A 95 2.37 -1.89 -22.12
CA GLU A 95 3.44 -2.65 -22.77
C GLU A 95 3.07 -4.14 -22.96
N ALA A 96 2.35 -4.73 -22.00
CA ALA A 96 1.85 -6.10 -22.13
C ALA A 96 0.76 -6.22 -23.19
N ALA A 97 -0.12 -5.22 -23.31
CA ALA A 97 -1.12 -5.14 -24.36
C ALA A 97 -0.49 -5.01 -25.75
N ASP A 98 0.55 -4.20 -25.87
CA ASP A 98 1.25 -3.91 -27.14
C ASP A 98 1.89 -5.18 -27.73
N VAL A 99 2.37 -6.07 -26.86
CA VAL A 99 2.86 -7.39 -27.27
C VAL A 99 1.77 -8.45 -27.34
N ASN A 100 0.49 -8.08 -27.20
CA ASN A 100 -0.68 -8.97 -27.17
C ASN A 100 -0.53 -10.11 -26.15
N ALA A 101 -0.07 -9.81 -24.94
CA ALA A 101 -0.02 -10.79 -23.85
C ALA A 101 -1.41 -11.01 -23.25
N ASP A 102 -1.77 -12.28 -23.04
CA ASP A 102 -2.93 -12.64 -22.22
C ASP A 102 -2.62 -12.44 -20.73
N ILE A 103 -1.37 -12.71 -20.34
CA ILE A 103 -0.91 -12.70 -18.96
C ILE A 103 0.34 -11.82 -18.83
N ILE A 104 0.35 -10.92 -17.84
CA ILE A 104 1.58 -10.36 -17.27
C ILE A 104 1.96 -11.17 -16.03
N ALA A 105 3.08 -11.89 -16.12
CA ALA A 105 3.61 -12.71 -15.03
C ALA A 105 4.61 -11.91 -14.18
N ALA A 106 4.54 -12.09 -12.87
CA ALA A 106 5.50 -11.54 -11.91
C ALA A 106 5.80 -12.55 -10.80
N LEU A 107 6.87 -12.33 -10.04
CA LEU A 107 7.16 -13.09 -8.80
C LEU A 107 6.87 -12.29 -7.53
N CYS A 108 6.85 -10.97 -7.63
CA CYS A 108 6.53 -10.12 -6.49
C CYS A 108 5.00 -10.09 -6.31
N PRO A 109 4.46 -10.52 -5.16
CA PRO A 109 3.02 -10.50 -4.92
C PRO A 109 2.44 -9.08 -4.97
N CYS A 110 3.21 -8.07 -4.55
CA CYS A 110 2.80 -6.67 -4.63
C CYS A 110 2.64 -6.21 -6.09
N CYS A 111 3.54 -6.62 -6.99
CA CYS A 111 3.39 -6.35 -8.42
C CYS A 111 2.14 -7.03 -8.97
N THR A 112 1.91 -8.30 -8.61
CA THR A 112 0.75 -9.05 -9.08
C THR A 112 -0.57 -8.38 -8.68
N VAL A 113 -0.70 -7.94 -7.43
CA VAL A 113 -1.90 -7.23 -6.96
C VAL A 113 -2.04 -5.86 -7.63
N GLN A 114 -0.95 -5.10 -7.73
CA GLN A 114 -0.98 -3.79 -8.38
C GLN A 114 -1.42 -3.87 -9.85
N PHE A 115 -0.98 -4.90 -10.58
CA PHE A 115 -1.43 -5.11 -11.96
C PHE A 115 -2.89 -5.53 -12.03
N ARG A 116 -3.42 -6.31 -11.07
CA ARG A 116 -4.86 -6.61 -11.00
C ARG A 116 -5.67 -5.33 -10.80
N VAL A 117 -5.26 -4.50 -9.84
CA VAL A 117 -5.91 -3.20 -9.55
C VAL A 117 -5.82 -2.27 -10.77
N ALA A 118 -4.65 -2.16 -11.38
CA ALA A 118 -4.47 -1.33 -12.57
C ALA A 118 -5.29 -1.84 -13.76
N ALA A 119 -5.41 -3.15 -13.95
CA ALA A 119 -6.21 -3.72 -15.02
C ALA A 119 -7.71 -3.40 -14.83
N GLU A 120 -8.23 -3.54 -13.61
CA GLU A 120 -9.61 -3.17 -13.27
C GLU A 120 -9.85 -1.67 -13.48
N LYS A 121 -8.99 -0.80 -12.94
CA LYS A 121 -9.13 0.66 -13.03
C LYS A 121 -8.99 1.20 -14.47
N ASN A 122 -8.21 0.53 -15.32
CA ASN A 122 -8.01 0.92 -16.73
C ASN A 122 -8.87 0.10 -17.72
N ASN A 123 -9.78 -0.75 -17.22
CA ASN A 123 -10.64 -1.63 -18.04
C ASN A 123 -9.84 -2.48 -19.06
N MET A 124 -8.69 -2.99 -18.64
CA MET A 124 -7.80 -3.82 -19.46
C MET A 124 -8.04 -5.30 -19.18
N LYS A 125 -8.08 -6.11 -20.24
CA LYS A 125 -8.32 -7.57 -20.15
C LYS A 125 -7.04 -8.39 -20.06
N ILE A 126 -6.05 -7.91 -19.30
CA ILE A 126 -4.78 -8.61 -19.07
C ILE A 126 -4.83 -9.27 -17.71
N GLU A 127 -4.61 -10.57 -17.67
CA GLU A 127 -4.52 -11.33 -16.43
C GLU A 127 -3.15 -11.08 -15.77
N SER A 128 -3.13 -10.84 -14.46
CA SER A 128 -1.88 -10.76 -13.69
C SER A 128 -1.74 -12.01 -12.83
N GLN A 129 -0.66 -12.76 -13.07
CA GLN A 129 -0.43 -14.06 -12.43
C GLN A 129 0.96 -14.18 -11.82
N ASP A 130 1.05 -14.93 -10.72
CA ASP A 130 2.31 -15.32 -10.11
C ASP A 130 3.00 -16.41 -10.94
N LEU A 131 4.33 -16.31 -11.09
CA LEU A 131 5.10 -17.30 -11.85
C LEU A 131 5.02 -18.70 -11.24
N GLY A 132 5.07 -18.82 -9.91
CA GLY A 132 4.93 -20.09 -9.22
C GLY A 132 3.57 -20.74 -9.50
N ALA A 133 2.50 -19.94 -9.54
CA ALA A 133 1.17 -20.43 -9.93
C ALA A 133 1.13 -20.97 -11.37
N LEU A 134 1.76 -20.28 -12.33
CA LEU A 134 1.85 -20.78 -13.72
C LEU A 134 2.60 -22.12 -13.80
N VAL A 135 3.74 -22.21 -13.11
CA VAL A 135 4.55 -23.43 -13.04
C VAL A 135 3.75 -24.57 -12.39
N ALA A 136 3.11 -24.31 -11.26
CA ALA A 136 2.30 -25.30 -10.54
C ALA A 136 1.14 -25.83 -11.38
N ARG A 137 0.44 -24.97 -12.14
CA ARG A 137 -0.61 -25.42 -13.06
C ARG A 137 -0.06 -26.31 -14.17
N SER A 138 1.11 -25.98 -14.72
CA SER A 138 1.76 -26.83 -15.72
C SER A 138 2.28 -28.17 -15.15
N LEU A 139 2.69 -28.20 -13.87
CA LEU A 139 3.00 -29.43 -13.14
C LEU A 139 1.76 -30.30 -12.87
N GLY A 140 0.56 -29.76 -13.05
CA GLY A 140 -0.69 -30.50 -12.92
C GLY A 140 -1.53 -30.14 -11.71
N TYR A 141 -1.04 -29.27 -10.83
CA TYR A 141 -1.78 -28.83 -9.65
C TYR A 141 -2.94 -27.91 -10.05
N ASP A 142 -4.06 -28.07 -9.36
CA ASP A 142 -5.18 -27.16 -9.48
C ASP A 142 -4.95 -25.97 -8.54
N ILE A 143 -4.57 -24.82 -9.12
CA ILE A 143 -4.32 -23.58 -8.39
C ILE A 143 -5.45 -22.61 -8.70
N PRO A 144 -6.30 -22.30 -7.70
CA PRO A 144 -7.45 -21.42 -7.91
C PRO A 144 -7.00 -20.02 -8.33
N ASP A 145 -7.86 -19.33 -9.07
CA ASP A 145 -7.67 -17.90 -9.29
C ASP A 145 -8.01 -17.12 -8.02
N THR A 146 -7.01 -16.43 -7.49
CA THR A 146 -7.12 -15.62 -6.28
C THR A 146 -7.33 -14.14 -6.57
N THR A 147 -7.61 -13.76 -7.83
CA THR A 147 -7.74 -12.35 -8.24
C THR A 147 -8.79 -11.61 -7.42
N ASN A 148 -10.02 -12.14 -7.34
CA ASN A 148 -11.09 -11.50 -6.57
C ASN A 148 -10.79 -11.42 -5.08
N TYR A 149 -10.27 -12.50 -4.49
CA TYR A 149 -9.86 -12.50 -3.09
C TYR A 149 -8.77 -11.46 -2.81
N ALA A 150 -7.78 -11.35 -3.71
CA ALA A 150 -6.69 -10.39 -3.57
C ALA A 150 -7.18 -8.94 -3.70
N LEU A 151 -8.07 -8.65 -4.67
CA LEU A 151 -8.67 -7.33 -4.82
C LEU A 151 -9.50 -6.93 -3.59
N GLN A 152 -10.32 -7.85 -3.06
CA GLN A 152 -11.09 -7.61 -1.84
C GLN A 152 -10.19 -7.39 -0.62
N SER A 153 -9.15 -8.22 -0.47
CA SER A 153 -8.17 -8.11 0.62
C SER A 153 -7.30 -6.85 0.51
N TRP A 154 -7.23 -6.23 -0.67
CA TRP A 154 -6.49 -4.99 -0.91
C TRP A 154 -7.28 -3.73 -0.52
N VAL A 155 -8.62 -3.81 -0.45
CA VAL A 155 -9.48 -2.67 -0.11
C VAL A 155 -9.11 -2.02 1.24
N PRO A 156 -8.90 -2.75 2.35
CA PRO A 156 -8.49 -2.14 3.62
C PRO A 156 -7.17 -1.37 3.47
N PHE A 157 -6.22 -1.90 2.70
CA PHE A 157 -4.93 -1.27 2.47
C PHE A 157 -5.07 0.05 1.69
N GLU A 158 -5.84 0.07 0.59
CA GLU A 158 -6.11 1.33 -0.14
C GLU A 158 -6.82 2.36 0.75
N LYS A 159 -7.79 1.94 1.56
CA LYS A 159 -8.51 2.83 2.47
C LYS A 159 -7.64 3.35 3.62
N MET A 160 -6.67 2.57 4.10
CA MET A 160 -5.68 3.05 5.05
C MET A 160 -4.74 4.07 4.41
N ILE A 161 -4.28 3.85 3.17
CA ILE A 161 -3.44 4.83 2.45
C ILE A 161 -4.19 6.14 2.23
N ASP A 162 -5.45 6.06 1.83
CA ASP A 162 -6.33 7.21 1.67
C ASP A 162 -6.51 7.96 3.01
N LEU A 163 -6.78 7.24 4.10
CA LEU A 163 -6.89 7.82 5.44
C LEU A 163 -5.61 8.53 5.90
N MET A 164 -4.44 8.01 5.54
CA MET A 164 -3.14 8.59 5.90
C MET A 164 -2.79 9.87 5.12
N GLN A 165 -3.55 10.24 4.08
CA GLN A 165 -3.35 11.52 3.40
C GLN A 165 -3.56 12.70 4.37
N PRO A 166 -2.75 13.77 4.31
CA PRO A 166 -2.79 14.88 5.27
C PRO A 166 -4.18 15.47 5.49
N GLU A 167 -4.96 15.66 4.43
CA GLU A 167 -6.31 16.24 4.47
C GLU A 167 -7.32 15.32 5.17
N ASN A 168 -7.23 14.01 4.90
CA ASN A 168 -8.11 13.00 5.46
C ASN A 168 -7.79 12.76 6.93
N MET A 169 -6.50 12.71 7.28
CA MET A 169 -6.06 12.62 8.67
C MET A 169 -6.45 13.86 9.47
N ALA A 170 -6.28 15.06 8.91
CA ALA A 170 -6.77 16.29 9.53
C ALA A 170 -8.31 16.24 9.75
N GLY A 171 -9.05 15.66 8.79
CA GLY A 171 -10.49 15.42 8.93
C GLY A 171 -10.84 14.46 10.08
N LEU A 172 -10.09 13.36 10.22
CA LEU A 172 -10.23 12.43 11.35
C LEU A 172 -9.96 13.12 12.68
N MET A 173 -8.88 13.91 12.77
CA MET A 173 -8.54 14.64 13.99
C MET A 173 -9.59 15.71 14.37
N VAL A 174 -10.26 16.31 13.37
CA VAL A 174 -11.37 17.23 13.61
C VAL A 174 -12.59 16.53 14.19
N GLU A 175 -12.92 15.32 13.72
CA GLU A 175 -14.00 14.51 14.32
C GLU A 175 -13.70 14.16 15.78
N LEU A 176 -12.42 13.96 16.12
CA LEU A 176 -11.95 13.63 17.48
C LEU A 176 -11.65 14.84 18.37
N LEU A 177 -11.88 16.07 17.90
CA LEU A 177 -11.62 17.27 18.71
C LEU A 177 -12.36 17.29 20.06
N PRO A 178 -13.64 16.86 20.17
CA PRO A 178 -14.33 16.81 21.45
C PRO A 178 -13.59 15.94 22.48
N GLU A 179 -13.20 14.73 22.08
CA GLU A 179 -12.49 13.75 22.91
C GLU A 179 -11.09 14.23 23.25
N ILE A 180 -10.36 14.78 22.26
CA ILE A 180 -9.04 15.39 22.47
C ILE A 180 -9.12 16.53 23.48
N MET A 181 -10.14 17.40 23.39
CA MET A 181 -10.32 18.51 24.31
C MET A 181 -10.70 18.06 25.71
N ALA A 182 -11.52 17.02 25.84
CA ALA A 182 -11.89 16.44 27.12
C ALA A 182 -10.71 15.78 27.84
N ALA A 183 -9.80 15.15 27.09
CA ALA A 183 -8.61 14.46 27.60
C ALA A 183 -7.43 15.41 27.93
N MET A 184 -7.51 16.70 27.59
CA MET A 184 -6.43 17.66 27.89
C MET A 184 -6.29 17.92 29.40
N PRO A 185 -5.08 18.22 29.91
CA PRO A 185 -4.92 18.69 31.29
C PRO A 185 -5.74 19.95 31.58
N ALA A 186 -6.33 20.05 32.78
CA ALA A 186 -7.23 21.15 33.17
C ALA A 186 -6.69 22.58 32.93
N PRO A 187 -5.39 22.89 33.15
CA PRO A 187 -4.84 24.21 32.82
C PRO A 187 -4.95 24.53 31.32
N LEU A 188 -4.72 23.53 30.48
CA LEU A 188 -4.76 23.67 29.02
C LEU A 188 -6.19 23.79 28.52
N GLN A 189 -7.13 23.01 29.07
CA GLN A 189 -8.56 23.16 28.77
C GLN A 189 -9.06 24.58 29.07
N SER A 190 -8.65 25.13 30.22
CA SER A 190 -9.03 26.48 30.64
C SER A 190 -8.46 27.54 29.70
N MET A 191 -7.20 27.38 29.29
CA MET A 191 -6.55 28.24 28.31
C MET A 191 -7.26 28.19 26.94
N MET A 192 -7.63 27.00 26.46
CA MET A 192 -8.35 26.83 25.19
C MET A 192 -9.71 27.52 25.20
N LYS A 193 -10.46 27.45 26.32
CA LYS A 193 -11.73 28.18 26.47
C LYS A 193 -11.56 29.70 26.39
N MET A 194 -10.43 30.23 26.85
CA MET A 194 -10.13 31.67 26.80
C MET A 194 -9.85 32.18 25.37
N VAL A 195 -9.39 31.31 24.45
CA VAL A 195 -9.12 31.68 23.04
C VAL A 195 -10.36 32.29 22.37
N LYS A 196 -11.55 31.82 22.73
CA LYS A 196 -12.83 32.33 22.22
C LYS A 196 -13.10 33.79 22.62
N TYR A 197 -12.61 34.21 23.79
CA TYR A 197 -12.98 35.49 24.41
C TYR A 197 -11.88 36.55 24.34
N VAL A 198 -10.62 36.16 24.10
CA VAL A 198 -9.47 37.08 24.06
C VAL A 198 -9.05 37.35 22.60
N PRO A 199 -9.25 38.57 22.08
CA PRO A 199 -8.83 38.92 20.72
C PRO A 199 -7.32 38.72 20.51
N GLY A 200 -6.93 38.04 19.43
CA GLY A 200 -5.52 37.80 19.07
C GLY A 200 -4.88 36.57 19.74
N MET A 201 -5.56 35.91 20.67
CA MET A 201 -5.06 34.68 21.30
C MET A 201 -5.06 33.46 20.36
N ASP A 202 -5.93 33.47 19.36
CA ASP A 202 -5.96 32.51 18.25
C ASP A 202 -4.73 32.63 17.33
N ALA A 203 -4.22 33.85 17.14
CA ALA A 203 -2.99 34.08 16.37
C ALA A 203 -1.75 33.46 17.04
N LEU A 204 -1.76 33.35 18.38
CA LEU A 204 -0.68 32.72 19.16
C LEU A 204 -0.72 31.19 19.08
N MET A 205 -1.85 30.57 18.73
CA MET A 205 -1.95 29.11 18.62
C MET A 205 -1.10 28.55 17.48
N LYS A 206 -1.06 29.25 16.34
CA LYS A 206 -0.32 28.81 15.14
C LYS A 206 1.17 28.52 15.39
N PRO A 207 1.96 29.43 15.98
CA PRO A 207 3.37 29.15 16.29
C PRO A 207 3.57 28.17 17.46
N MET A 208 2.57 28.04 18.34
CA MET A 208 2.67 27.25 19.57
C MET A 208 2.34 25.76 19.35
N MET A 209 1.37 25.46 18.47
CA MET A 209 0.88 24.10 18.24
C MET A 209 1.95 23.08 17.81
N PRO A 210 2.88 23.39 16.88
CA PRO A 210 3.97 22.47 16.53
C PRO A 210 4.87 22.06 17.70
N VAL A 211 4.95 22.90 18.72
CA VAL A 211 5.83 22.72 19.88
C VAL A 211 5.07 22.03 21.03
N MET A 212 3.79 22.32 21.21
CA MET A 212 2.98 21.75 22.28
C MET A 212 2.40 20.39 21.94
N MET A 213 1.93 20.20 20.71
CA MET A 213 1.19 18.99 20.32
C MET A 213 2.01 17.70 20.51
N PRO A 214 3.30 17.62 20.13
CA PRO A 214 4.10 16.43 20.38
C PRO A 214 4.31 16.13 21.87
N ARG A 215 4.31 17.15 22.74
CA ARG A 215 4.44 16.98 24.20
C ARG A 215 3.14 16.56 24.86
N LEU A 216 2.01 17.02 24.33
CA LEU A 216 0.68 16.71 24.84
C LEU A 216 0.22 15.31 24.46
N MET A 217 0.55 14.88 23.23
CA MET A 217 0.08 13.61 22.67
C MET A 217 0.30 12.39 23.56
N PRO A 218 1.47 12.14 24.18
CA PRO A 218 1.66 10.96 25.03
C PRO A 218 0.68 10.87 26.20
N SER A 219 0.21 12.02 26.72
CA SER A 219 -0.77 12.07 27.82
C SER A 219 -2.21 11.90 27.34
N VAL A 220 -2.54 12.43 26.16
CA VAL A 220 -3.91 12.44 25.60
C VAL A 220 -4.23 11.15 24.84
N MET A 221 -3.23 10.57 24.17
CA MET A 221 -3.41 9.45 23.24
C MET A 221 -4.06 8.21 23.89
N PRO A 222 -3.69 7.79 25.12
CA PRO A 222 -4.32 6.62 25.74
C PRO A 222 -5.85 6.77 25.92
N GLU A 223 -6.32 7.97 26.26
CA GLU A 223 -7.75 8.24 26.44
C GLU A 223 -8.50 8.37 25.10
N VAL A 224 -7.85 8.93 24.08
CA VAL A 224 -8.45 9.14 22.75
C VAL A 224 -8.37 7.90 21.85
N MET A 225 -7.46 6.96 22.14
CA MET A 225 -7.22 5.76 21.31
C MET A 225 -8.50 4.95 21.03
N PRO A 226 -9.40 4.66 22.00
CA PRO A 226 -10.60 3.88 21.72
C PRO A 226 -11.53 4.54 20.70
N ASP A 227 -11.69 5.86 20.76
CA ASP A 227 -12.55 6.60 19.83
C ASP A 227 -11.87 6.79 18.47
N MET A 228 -10.55 6.96 18.46
CA MET A 228 -9.77 6.92 17.22
C MET A 228 -9.94 5.58 16.50
N LEU A 229 -9.86 4.44 17.21
CA LEU A 229 -10.05 3.12 16.62
C LEU A 229 -11.44 2.96 15.99
N LYS A 230 -12.51 3.36 16.70
CA LYS A 230 -13.87 3.37 16.13
C LYS A 230 -13.98 4.25 14.88
N ALA A 231 -13.34 5.43 14.91
CA ALA A 231 -13.37 6.37 13.80
C ALA A 231 -12.58 5.86 12.57
N VAL A 232 -11.52 5.08 12.80
CA VAL A 232 -10.77 4.36 11.74
C VAL A 232 -11.62 3.22 11.17
N GLU A 233 -12.24 2.39 12.02
CA GLU A 233 -13.13 1.29 11.60
C GLU A 233 -14.28 1.76 10.71
N LYS A 234 -14.84 2.95 10.97
CA LYS A 234 -15.89 3.56 10.14
C LYS A 234 -15.42 3.91 8.72
N ARG A 235 -14.12 4.15 8.53
CA ARG A 235 -13.53 4.58 7.25
C ARG A 235 -12.89 3.46 6.47
N VAL A 236 -12.41 2.44 7.18
CA VAL A 236 -11.63 1.33 6.61
C VAL A 236 -12.40 0.04 6.86
N PRO A 237 -12.94 -0.60 5.81
CA PRO A 237 -13.70 -1.83 5.95
C PRO A 237 -12.74 -2.97 6.27
N MET A 238 -12.52 -3.24 7.56
CA MET A 238 -11.54 -4.21 8.03
C MET A 238 -12.20 -5.55 8.41
N PRO A 239 -11.60 -6.69 8.02
CA PRO A 239 -12.02 -8.00 8.49
C PRO A 239 -11.79 -8.14 10.01
N ASP A 240 -12.51 -9.07 10.66
CA ASP A 240 -12.48 -9.22 12.13
C ASP A 240 -11.06 -9.38 12.68
N TYR A 241 -10.26 -10.28 12.09
CA TYR A 241 -8.88 -10.52 12.52
C TYR A 241 -7.99 -9.28 12.45
N MET A 242 -8.27 -8.33 11.54
CA MET A 242 -7.52 -7.09 11.44
C MET A 242 -7.95 -6.13 12.53
N ARG A 243 -9.27 -6.01 12.79
CA ARG A 243 -9.80 -5.19 13.89
C ARG A 243 -9.28 -5.62 15.25
N GLU A 244 -9.23 -6.93 15.49
CA GLU A 244 -8.68 -7.51 16.73
C GLU A 244 -7.21 -7.13 16.97
N GLN A 245 -6.43 -6.90 15.91
CA GLN A 245 -5.00 -6.56 16.01
C GLN A 245 -4.73 -5.05 16.08
N LEU A 246 -5.67 -4.19 15.69
CA LEU A 246 -5.48 -2.75 15.68
C LEU A 246 -5.08 -2.15 17.03
N PRO A 247 -5.68 -2.53 18.18
CA PRO A 247 -5.32 -1.96 19.47
C PRO A 247 -3.83 -2.16 19.82
N ASP A 248 -3.25 -3.28 19.41
CA ASP A 248 -1.84 -3.61 19.69
C ASP A 248 -0.87 -2.95 18.69
N LEU A 249 -1.32 -2.77 17.45
CA LEU A 249 -0.49 -2.23 16.36
C LEU A 249 -0.47 -0.71 16.33
N MET A 250 -1.61 -0.06 16.58
CA MET A 250 -1.79 1.38 16.42
C MET A 250 -0.85 2.22 17.31
N PRO A 251 -0.63 1.91 18.60
CA PRO A 251 0.31 2.67 19.42
C PRO A 251 1.72 2.72 18.83
N LYS A 252 2.24 1.56 18.40
CA LYS A 252 3.57 1.43 17.79
C LYS A 252 3.65 2.13 16.42
N ALA A 253 2.58 2.04 15.63
CA ALA A 253 2.50 2.73 14.35
C ALA A 253 2.54 4.25 14.55
N MET A 254 1.73 4.78 15.47
CA MET A 254 1.64 6.22 15.76
C MET A 254 2.95 6.79 16.30
N GLU A 255 3.67 6.06 17.15
CA GLU A 255 4.99 6.47 17.64
C GLU A 255 5.98 6.76 16.48
N ASN A 256 5.96 5.93 15.44
CA ASN A 256 6.84 6.07 14.28
C ASN A 256 6.31 7.06 13.23
N LEU A 257 4.99 7.12 13.05
CA LEU A 257 4.36 7.91 11.99
C LEU A 257 4.15 9.37 12.38
N MET A 258 3.67 9.64 13.60
CA MET A 258 3.26 10.98 14.02
C MET A 258 4.37 12.04 13.91
N PRO A 259 5.64 11.77 14.28
CA PRO A 259 6.70 12.76 14.14
C PRO A 259 6.86 13.30 12.72
N ASN A 260 6.63 12.46 11.71
CA ASN A 260 6.77 12.79 10.30
C ASN A 260 5.46 13.35 9.68
N MET A 261 4.31 12.96 10.24
CA MET A 261 3.00 13.38 9.74
C MET A 261 2.52 14.71 10.34
N LEU A 262 2.81 14.98 11.62
CA LEU A 262 2.37 16.19 12.31
C LEU A 262 2.74 17.50 11.58
N PRO A 263 3.96 17.68 11.04
CA PRO A 263 4.31 18.89 10.30
C PRO A 263 3.41 19.15 9.08
N GLN A 264 2.87 18.09 8.48
CA GLN A 264 1.98 18.16 7.32
C GLN A 264 0.52 18.37 7.75
N ILE A 265 0.11 17.79 8.88
CA ILE A 265 -1.27 17.86 9.38
C ILE A 265 -1.55 19.17 10.10
N ILE A 266 -0.61 19.67 10.92
CA ILE A 266 -0.83 20.84 11.77
C ILE A 266 -1.30 22.08 10.98
N PRO A 267 -0.74 22.43 9.81
CA PRO A 267 -1.23 23.54 8.99
C PRO A 267 -2.70 23.38 8.56
N LEU A 268 -3.15 22.14 8.35
CA LEU A 268 -4.52 21.81 7.96
C LEU A 268 -5.48 21.74 9.16
N LEU A 269 -4.98 21.23 10.29
CA LEU A 269 -5.75 21.05 11.53
C LEU A 269 -5.96 22.36 12.29
N THR A 270 -4.93 23.19 12.40
CA THR A 270 -4.93 24.38 13.28
C THR A 270 -6.08 25.35 12.96
N PRO A 271 -6.35 25.73 11.70
CA PRO A 271 -7.48 26.61 11.38
C PRO A 271 -8.83 26.01 11.80
N ARG A 272 -9.03 24.71 11.55
CA ARG A 272 -10.26 23.98 11.87
C ARG A 272 -10.47 23.84 13.38
N MET A 273 -9.38 23.62 14.13
CA MET A 273 -9.42 23.58 15.58
C MET A 273 -9.74 24.95 16.19
N ILE A 274 -9.17 26.04 15.66
CA ILE A 274 -9.52 27.41 16.09
C ILE A 274 -11.01 27.69 15.85
N GLU A 275 -11.53 27.31 14.67
CA GLU A 275 -12.94 27.44 14.34
C GLU A 275 -13.83 26.67 15.32
N TYR A 276 -13.47 25.42 15.62
CA TYR A 276 -14.16 24.59 16.60
C TYR A 276 -14.21 25.26 17.99
N ILE A 277 -13.07 25.73 18.50
CA ILE A 277 -12.97 26.41 19.81
C ILE A 277 -13.77 27.72 19.83
N LYS A 278 -13.82 28.47 18.73
CA LYS A 278 -14.64 29.69 18.66
C LYS A 278 -16.14 29.38 18.68
N LYS A 279 -16.55 28.23 18.13
CA LYS A 279 -17.94 27.80 18.06
C LYS A 279 -18.44 27.19 19.38
N HIS A 280 -17.60 26.42 20.06
CA HIS A 280 -17.94 25.68 21.29
C HIS A 280 -17.28 26.34 22.50
#